data_AF-A0A963HI99-F1
#
_entry.id   AF-A0A963HI99-F1
#
_cell.length_a   1.000
_cell.length_b   1.000
_cell.length_c   1.000
_cell.angle_alpha   90.00
_cell.angle_beta   90.00
_cell.angle_gamma   90.00
#
_symmetry.space_group_name_H-M   'P 1'
#
loop_
_entity.id
_entity.type
_entity.pdbx_description
1 polymer ?
#
loop_
_entity_poly.entity_id
_entity_poly.type
_entity_poly.pdbx_seq_one_letter_code
_entity_poly.pdbx_strand_id
1 'polypeptide(L)'
;MSLLDSLKKLFRPSAAESAADRNTTQGGQTLAVGHEPTIGSALQPRARRVLCSGPHGLHNMAYTEWGDAKNPRVLVCVHGLTRNGRDFDDLARALAGEYRVVCPDV
;
A
#
# COMPACT_ATOMS: atom_id res chain seq x y z
N MET A 1 24.99 2.88 6.42
CA MET A 1 23.58 3.15 6.08
C MET A 1 22.91 1.82 5.85
N SER A 2 21.77 1.54 6.47
CA SER A 2 21.06 0.29 6.22
C SER A 2 20.51 0.29 4.79
N LEU A 3 20.45 -0.88 4.14
CA LEU A 3 19.75 -1.04 2.86
C LEU A 3 18.33 -0.46 2.94
N LEU A 4 17.66 -0.63 4.09
CA LEU A 4 16.36 -0.04 4.37
C LEU A 4 16.37 1.49 4.29
N ASP A 5 17.40 2.15 4.84
CA ASP A 5 17.50 3.61 4.82
C ASP A 5 17.69 4.13 3.39
N SER A 6 18.46 3.40 2.58
CA SER A 6 18.65 3.72 1.16
C SER A 6 17.36 3.53 0.36
N LEU A 7 16.62 2.44 0.61
CA LEU A 7 15.31 2.20 -0.02
C LEU A 7 14.29 3.26 0.40
N LYS A 8 14.24 3.62 1.68
CA LYS A 8 13.36 4.70 2.20
C LYS A 8 13.70 6.05 1.57
N LYS A 9 14.97 6.33 1.29
CA LYS A 9 15.38 7.52 0.54
C LYS A 9 14.93 7.46 -0.92
N LEU A 10 15.07 6.30 -1.57
CA LEU A 10 14.71 6.10 -2.97
C LEU A 10 13.21 6.30 -3.22
N PHE A 11 12.37 5.83 -2.29
CA PHE A 11 10.91 5.89 -2.42
C PHE A 11 10.28 7.14 -1.78
N ARG A 12 11.07 8.06 -1.23
CA ARG A 12 10.56 9.29 -0.62
C ARG A 12 9.85 10.13 -1.70
N PRO A 13 8.58 10.53 -1.52
CA PRO A 13 7.90 11.37 -2.48
C PRO A 13 8.63 12.72 -2.64
N SER A 14 8.67 13.23 -3.88
CA SER A 14 9.16 14.57 -4.16
C SER A 14 8.26 15.61 -3.48
N ALA A 15 8.81 16.72 -3.00
CA ALA A 15 8.11 17.76 -2.25
C ALA A 15 6.87 18.37 -2.95
N ALA A 16 6.66 18.06 -4.24
CA ALA A 16 5.56 18.53 -5.06
C ALA A 16 4.20 17.85 -4.80
N GLU A 17 4.13 16.70 -4.12
CA GLU A 17 2.85 15.98 -3.90
C GLU A 17 2.14 16.31 -2.57
N SER A 18 2.71 17.19 -1.74
CA SER A 18 2.17 17.51 -0.42
C SER A 18 0.97 18.49 -0.41
N ALA A 19 0.46 18.90 -1.58
CA ALA A 19 -0.45 20.05 -1.71
C ALA A 19 -1.76 19.79 -2.48
N ALA A 20 -2.26 18.55 -2.52
CA ALA A 20 -3.66 18.25 -2.85
C ALA A 20 -4.20 17.43 -1.68
N ASP A 21 -5.03 17.94 -0.77
CA ASP A 21 -6.29 18.63 -1.02
C ASP A 21 -6.74 19.34 0.27
N ARG A 22 -6.91 20.67 0.23
CA ARG A 22 -7.50 21.48 1.31
C ARG A 22 -8.81 22.09 0.79
N ASN A 23 -9.93 21.40 0.99
CA ASN A 23 -11.22 21.91 1.50
C ASN A 23 -12.44 21.17 0.91
N THR A 24 -13.23 20.54 1.77
CA THR A 24 -14.70 20.54 1.70
C THR A 24 -15.27 20.45 3.12
N THR A 25 -16.19 21.35 3.44
CA THR A 25 -16.68 21.70 4.78
C THR A 25 -17.86 20.82 5.26
N GLN A 26 -17.74 20.38 6.53
CA GLN A 26 -18.72 20.02 7.58
C GLN A 26 -20.03 19.24 7.31
N GLY A 27 -20.22 18.19 8.13
CA GLY A 27 -21.51 17.85 8.74
C GLY A 27 -21.69 16.37 9.12
N GLY A 28 -21.68 16.02 10.41
CA GLY A 28 -22.40 14.84 10.91
C GLY A 28 -21.63 13.75 11.65
N GLN A 29 -21.45 13.96 12.96
CA GLN A 29 -21.52 12.99 14.07
C GLN A 29 -20.49 11.86 14.22
N THR A 30 -19.63 12.10 15.22
CA THR A 30 -18.70 11.22 15.93
C THR A 30 -19.30 9.91 16.45
N LEU A 31 -18.69 8.78 16.08
CA LEU A 31 -18.33 7.71 17.02
C LEU A 31 -16.87 7.33 16.75
N ALA A 32 -15.96 8.05 17.41
CA ALA A 32 -14.56 7.72 17.44
C ALA A 32 -14.37 6.44 18.27
N VAL A 33 -14.46 5.29 17.62
CA VAL A 33 -13.67 4.13 18.07
C VAL A 33 -12.25 4.46 17.64
N GLY A 34 -11.45 4.95 18.59
CA GLY A 34 -10.01 5.10 18.39
C GLY A 34 -9.42 3.72 18.12
N HIS A 35 -9.31 3.34 16.85
CA HIS A 35 -8.49 2.20 16.47
C HIS A 35 -7.05 2.68 16.52
N GLU A 36 -6.43 2.59 17.70
CA GLU A 36 -4.99 2.49 17.75
C GLU A 36 -4.60 1.37 16.79
N PRO A 37 -3.80 1.64 15.74
CA PRO A 37 -3.36 0.58 14.86
C PRO A 37 -2.56 -0.38 15.72
N THR A 38 -3.12 -1.56 15.98
CA THR A 38 -2.40 -2.61 16.69
C THR A 38 -1.17 -2.89 15.84
N ILE A 39 0.01 -2.53 16.33
CA ILE A 39 1.28 -2.59 15.58
C ILE A 39 1.48 -3.98 14.92
N GLY A 40 0.91 -5.04 15.51
CA GLY A 40 0.93 -6.40 14.96
C GLY A 40 0.04 -6.65 13.73
N SER A 41 -1.03 -5.89 13.50
CA SER A 41 -1.94 -6.07 12.35
C SER A 41 -1.41 -5.42 11.06
N ALA A 42 -0.71 -4.28 11.19
CA ALA A 42 -0.11 -3.56 10.04
C ALA A 42 1.05 -4.33 9.39
N LEU A 43 1.69 -5.23 10.14
CA LEU A 43 2.81 -6.07 9.69
C LEU A 43 2.36 -7.41 9.07
N GLN A 44 1.06 -7.69 8.99
CA GLN A 44 0.59 -8.92 8.36
C GLN A 44 0.13 -8.66 6.92
N PRO A 45 0.45 -9.57 5.98
CA PRO A 45 -0.04 -9.47 4.62
C PRO A 45 -1.55 -9.68 4.57
N ARG A 46 -2.26 -8.82 3.84
CA ARG A 46 -3.67 -9.01 3.50
C ARG A 46 -3.79 -9.44 2.05
N ALA A 47 -4.23 -10.67 1.83
CA ALA A 47 -4.57 -11.15 0.49
C ALA A 47 -5.93 -10.58 0.06
N ARG A 48 -5.98 -10.01 -1.13
CA ARG A 48 -7.17 -9.35 -1.68
C ARG A 48 -7.30 -9.65 -3.17
N ARG A 49 -8.45 -9.29 -3.74
CA ARG A 49 -8.71 -9.37 -5.18
C ARG A 49 -9.35 -8.08 -5.65
N VAL A 50 -9.09 -7.73 -6.90
CA VAL A 50 -9.75 -6.65 -7.61
C VAL A 50 -10.20 -7.16 -8.97
N LEU A 51 -11.36 -6.70 -9.41
CA LEU A 51 -11.86 -7.00 -10.75
C LEU A 51 -11.18 -6.07 -11.74
N CYS A 52 -10.48 -6.65 -12.71
CA CYS A 52 -9.76 -5.95 -13.76
C CYS A 52 -10.43 -6.19 -15.11
N SER A 53 -10.44 -5.16 -15.95
CA SER A 53 -10.81 -5.28 -17.35
C SER A 53 -9.55 -5.55 -18.18
N GLY A 54 -9.63 -6.50 -19.11
CA GLY A 54 -8.56 -6.82 -20.05
C GLY A 54 -9.09 -7.18 -21.43
N PRO A 55 -8.21 -7.47 -22.40
CA PRO A 55 -8.60 -7.79 -23.79
C PRO A 55 -9.55 -8.99 -23.92
N HIS A 56 -9.56 -9.89 -22.94
CA HIS A 56 -10.40 -11.09 -22.90
C HIS A 56 -11.61 -10.96 -21.97
N GLY A 57 -11.94 -9.74 -21.54
CA GLY A 57 -13.03 -9.47 -20.60
C GLY A 57 -12.56 -9.25 -19.16
N LEU A 58 -13.48 -9.47 -18.23
CA LEU A 58 -13.25 -9.24 -16.80
C LEU A 58 -12.53 -10.44 -16.15
N HIS A 59 -11.53 -10.16 -15.33
CA HIS A 59 -10.81 -11.18 -14.56
C HIS A 59 -10.48 -10.67 -13.15
N ASN A 60 -10.36 -11.58 -12.20
CA ASN A 60 -9.96 -11.25 -10.83
C ASN A 60 -8.45 -11.29 -10.71
N MET A 61 -7.83 -10.13 -10.51
CA MET A 61 -6.41 -10.03 -10.20
C MET A 61 -6.22 -10.16 -8.68
N ALA A 62 -5.32 -11.04 -8.26
CA ALA A 62 -4.91 -11.13 -6.87
C ALA A 62 -3.91 -10.03 -6.55
N TYR A 63 -3.91 -9.57 -5.30
CA TYR A 63 -2.85 -8.71 -4.79
C TYR A 63 -2.66 -8.95 -3.30
N THR A 64 -1.43 -8.75 -2.84
CA THR A 64 -1.09 -8.73 -1.41
C THR A 64 -0.86 -7.30 -0.96
N GLU A 65 -1.44 -6.91 0.17
CA GLU A 65 -1.35 -5.57 0.73
C GLU A 65 -0.72 -5.60 2.13
N TRP A 66 0.17 -4.65 2.42
CA TRP A 66 0.82 -4.45 3.72
C TRP A 66 0.66 -2.99 4.19
N GLY A 67 0.81 -2.77 5.51
CA GLY A 67 0.71 -1.44 6.12
C GLY A 67 -0.73 -0.98 6.34
N ASP A 68 -0.91 0.31 6.64
CA ASP A 68 -2.24 0.91 6.81
C ASP A 68 -2.93 1.09 5.44
N ALA A 69 -4.10 0.48 5.28
CA ALA A 69 -4.90 0.58 4.05
C ALA A 69 -5.37 2.01 3.74
N LYS A 70 -5.40 2.90 4.74
CA LYS A 70 -5.73 4.32 4.59
C LYS A 70 -4.51 5.20 4.35
N ASN A 71 -3.29 4.66 4.38
CA ASN A 71 -2.09 5.44 4.14
C ASN A 71 -2.05 5.93 2.67
N PRO A 72 -2.03 7.26 2.44
CA PRO A 72 -2.05 7.82 1.08
C PRO A 72 -0.74 7.60 0.31
N ARG A 73 0.36 7.26 1.01
CA ARG A 73 1.64 6.92 0.36
C ARG A 73 1.63 5.47 -0.08
N VAL A 74 1.31 5.23 -1.35
CA VAL A 74 1.21 3.89 -1.91
C VAL A 74 2.49 3.51 -2.66
N LEU A 75 3.08 2.37 -2.32
CA LEU A 75 4.16 1.75 -3.07
C LEU A 75 3.62 0.52 -3.80
N VAL A 76 3.71 0.51 -5.13
CA VAL A 76 3.28 -0.63 -5.95
C VAL A 76 4.50 -1.44 -6.38
N CYS A 77 4.53 -2.72 -6.03
CA CYS A 77 5.62 -3.63 -6.37
C CYS A 77 5.18 -4.63 -7.44
N VAL A 78 5.70 -4.46 -8.66
CA VAL A 78 5.38 -5.33 -9.80
C VAL A 78 6.52 -6.32 -10.02
N HIS A 79 6.18 -7.60 -10.10
CA HIS A 79 7.14 -8.68 -10.28
C HIS A 79 7.53 -8.87 -11.75
N GLY A 80 8.55 -9.70 -12.01
CA GLY A 80 8.95 -10.11 -13.36
C GLY A 80 8.02 -11.18 -13.96
N LEU A 81 8.17 -11.45 -15.27
CA LEU A 81 7.24 -12.25 -16.09
C LEU A 81 6.78 -13.59 -15.50
N THR A 82 7.66 -14.33 -14.81
CA THR A 82 7.38 -15.68 -14.30
C THR A 82 7.32 -15.74 -12.77
N ARG A 83 7.22 -14.58 -12.13
CA ARG A 83 7.25 -14.43 -10.67
C ARG A 83 5.85 -14.05 -10.16
N ASN A 84 5.74 -13.74 -8.88
CA ASN A 84 4.51 -13.26 -8.26
C ASN A 84 4.85 -12.22 -7.18
N GLY A 85 3.82 -11.58 -6.62
CA GLY A 85 3.96 -10.50 -5.64
C GLY A 85 4.64 -10.89 -4.33
N ARG A 86 4.78 -12.18 -4.03
CA ARG A 86 5.46 -12.66 -2.80
C ARG A 86 6.97 -12.45 -2.81
N ASP A 87 7.56 -12.18 -3.97
CA ASP A 87 8.95 -11.74 -4.09
C ASP A 87 9.26 -10.51 -3.23
N PHE A 88 8.23 -9.72 -2.91
CA PHE A 88 8.37 -8.48 -2.18
C PHE A 88 7.97 -8.59 -0.70
N ASP A 89 7.66 -9.76 -0.15
CA ASP A 89 7.15 -9.88 1.23
C ASP A 89 8.11 -9.25 2.26
N ASP A 90 9.42 -9.44 2.12
CA ASP A 90 10.42 -8.85 3.03
C ASP A 90 10.56 -7.34 2.85
N LEU A 91 10.56 -6.86 1.60
CA LEU A 91 10.58 -5.43 1.29
C LEU A 91 9.31 -4.73 1.80
N ALA A 92 8.16 -5.33 1.56
CA ALA A 92 6.86 -4.81 1.94
C ALA A 92 6.75 -4.73 3.46
N ARG A 93 7.16 -5.78 4.20
CA ARG A 93 7.18 -5.76 5.66
C ARG A 93 8.07 -4.64 6.21
N ALA A 94 9.23 -4.42 5.59
CA ALA A 94 10.17 -3.37 5.98
C ALA A 94 9.65 -1.94 5.73
N LEU A 95 8.80 -1.76 4.73
CA LEU A 95 8.28 -0.45 4.32
C LEU A 95 6.83 -0.19 4.76
N ALA A 96 6.12 -1.20 5.28
CA ALA A 96 4.72 -1.14 5.70
C ALA A 96 4.42 -0.10 6.79
N GLY A 97 5.42 0.31 7.58
CA GLY A 97 5.27 1.36 8.58
C GLY A 97 5.16 2.77 7.98
N GLU A 98 5.63 2.97 6.74
CA GLU A 98 5.67 4.28 6.08
C GLU A 98 4.79 4.34 4.84
N TYR A 99 4.57 3.20 4.19
CA TYR A 99 3.79 3.07 2.96
C TYR A 99 2.68 2.04 3.12
N ARG A 100 1.59 2.25 2.38
CA ARG A 100 0.70 1.17 1.96
C ARG A 100 1.38 0.45 0.80
N VAL A 101 1.88 -0.76 1.03
CA VAL A 101 2.57 -1.53 -0.03
C VAL A 101 1.57 -2.48 -0.69
N VAL A 102 1.49 -2.44 -2.02
CA VAL A 102 0.57 -3.26 -2.82
C VAL A 102 1.38 -4.06 -3.84
N CYS A 103 1.27 -5.39 -3.79
CA CYS A 103 1.94 -6.31 -4.70
C CYS A 103 0.89 -7.05 -5.54
N PRO A 104 0.52 -6.53 -6.74
CA PRO A 104 -0.39 -7.22 -7.66
C PRO A 104 0.29 -8.42 -8.33
N ASP A 105 -0.50 -9.48 -8.57
CA ASP A 105 -0.11 -10.67 -9.33
C ASP A 105 -0.64 -10.53 -10.77
N VAL A 106 0.21 -10.09 -11.70
CA VAL A 106 -0.13 -9.67 -13.07
C VAL A 106 0.09 -10.76 -14.13
#